data_AF-A0A173LJG2-F1
#
_entry.id   AF-A0A173LJG2-F1
#
_cell.length_a   1.000
_cell.length_b   1.000
_cell.length_c   1.000
_cell.angle_alpha   90.00
_cell.angle_beta   90.00
_cell.angle_gamma   90.00
#
_symmetry.space_group_name_H-M   'P 1'
#
loop_
_entity.id
_entity.type
_entity.pdbx_description
1 polymer ?
#
loop_
_entity_poly.entity_id
_entity_poly.type
_entity_poly.pdbx_seq_one_letter_code
_entity_poly.pdbx_strand_id
1 'polypeptide(L)'
;MVVFTEHLDLPGSWRAEPCDMMDHQQGFLTEAGIVDFEPFDVAGYFDDIAGMRAQFPAIEILTGAEVGQPHLHEHEFAAIVDLTEMDLVLGSLHTVQLAGVRAEPRTLYREFSPDVVLSCYLQQLDEMVESSSLFETLAHVDYAVRSWPADTAGPFDPYAFEDEFRTVFRTLAQSDRTLELNTHRLWPWIPRWWAEEGGKRVRFGSDAHTPHDLAAHFYEAVDMAEHFGFHPGTTPGDAWHKR
;
A
#
# COMPACT_ATOMS: atom_id res chain seq x y z
N MET A 1 5.47 15.48 12.20
CA MET A 1 4.33 14.56 12.25
C MET A 1 4.79 13.19 11.77
N VAL A 2 4.28 12.11 12.35
CA VAL A 2 4.43 10.73 11.90
C VAL A 2 3.07 10.02 12.04
N VAL A 3 2.73 9.18 11.07
CA VAL A 3 1.55 8.29 11.14
C VAL A 3 2.08 6.87 11.23
N PHE A 4 1.65 6.13 12.24
CA PHE A 4 1.94 4.69 12.32
C PHE A 4 0.77 3.96 11.69
N THR A 5 1.00 3.23 10.59
CA THR A 5 -0.03 2.42 9.95
C THR A 5 0.18 0.97 10.32
N GLU A 6 -0.79 0.36 10.99
CA GLU A 6 -0.77 -1.08 11.24
C GLU A 6 -1.37 -1.83 10.05
N HIS A 7 -0.79 -2.99 9.72
CA HIS A 7 -1.31 -3.86 8.66
C HIS A 7 -2.62 -4.50 9.11
N LEU A 8 -3.67 -4.28 8.33
CA LEU A 8 -4.97 -4.91 8.49
C LEU A 8 -5.23 -5.84 7.31
N ASP A 9 -4.61 -7.02 7.36
CA ASP A 9 -4.85 -8.15 6.47
C ASP A 9 -5.60 -9.27 7.23
N LEU A 10 -6.36 -10.09 6.50
CA LEU A 10 -7.09 -11.22 7.12
C LEU A 10 -6.25 -12.51 7.12
N PRO A 11 -5.89 -13.05 8.30
CA PRO A 11 -5.15 -14.31 8.37
C PRO A 11 -5.99 -15.47 7.79
N GLY A 12 -5.30 -16.50 7.30
CA GLY A 12 -5.92 -17.70 6.73
C GLY A 12 -6.42 -17.55 5.30
N SER A 13 -6.19 -16.40 4.63
CA SER A 13 -6.83 -16.08 3.34
C SER A 13 -5.93 -16.21 2.11
N TRP A 14 -4.61 -16.41 2.26
CA TRP A 14 -3.70 -16.59 1.13
C TRP A 14 -2.61 -17.64 1.36
N ARG A 15 -2.11 -18.16 0.24
CA ARG A 15 -1.01 -19.11 0.19
C ARG A 15 0.33 -18.39 0.13
N ALA A 16 1.32 -18.94 0.83
CA ALA A 16 2.72 -18.57 0.73
C ALA A 16 3.62 -19.81 0.79
N GLU A 17 4.90 -19.63 0.48
CA GLU A 17 5.95 -20.63 0.66
C GLU A 17 6.95 -20.17 1.72
N PRO A 18 7.75 -21.06 2.34
CA PRO A 18 8.73 -20.67 3.35
C PRO A 18 9.73 -19.60 2.89
N CYS A 19 10.03 -19.53 1.59
CA CYS A 19 10.92 -18.52 1.01
C CYS A 19 10.27 -17.14 0.82
N ASP A 20 8.95 -17.03 0.96
CA ASP A 20 8.23 -15.76 0.95
C ASP A 20 8.27 -15.09 2.33
N MET A 21 8.43 -15.87 3.41
CA MET A 21 8.34 -15.37 4.78
C MET A 21 9.70 -14.84 5.27
N MET A 22 9.68 -13.69 5.97
CA MET A 22 10.85 -13.25 6.73
C MET A 22 11.13 -14.19 7.91
N ASP A 23 12.36 -14.19 8.44
CA ASP A 23 12.77 -15.08 9.54
C ASP A 23 11.81 -15.04 10.74
N HIS A 24 11.31 -13.85 11.10
CA HIS A 24 10.37 -13.68 12.22
C HIS A 24 8.92 -14.05 11.87
N GLN A 25 8.59 -14.17 10.59
CA GLN A 25 7.26 -14.53 10.09
C GLN A 25 7.13 -16.02 9.76
N GLN A 26 8.23 -16.80 9.83
CA GLN A 26 8.22 -18.23 9.54
C GLN A 26 7.18 -19.00 10.39
N GLY A 27 6.90 -18.51 11.61
CA GLY A 27 5.88 -19.08 12.50
C GLY A 27 4.43 -18.86 12.06
N PHE A 28 4.18 -17.96 11.11
CA PHE A 28 2.84 -17.68 10.59
C PHE A 28 2.44 -18.64 9.46
N LEU A 29 3.37 -19.45 8.94
CA LEU A 29 3.05 -20.37 7.85
C LEU A 29 2.54 -21.71 8.40
N THR A 30 1.30 -22.05 8.10
CA THR A 30 0.71 -23.35 8.44
C THR A 30 1.33 -24.49 7.61
N GLU A 31 1.16 -25.74 8.05
CA GLU A 31 1.60 -26.92 7.27
C GLU A 31 0.94 -27.01 5.88
N ALA A 32 -0.23 -26.38 5.71
CA ALA A 32 -0.94 -26.31 4.44
C ALA A 32 -0.40 -25.21 3.50
N GLY A 33 0.61 -24.44 3.91
CA GLY A 33 1.16 -23.33 3.14
C GLY A 33 0.26 -22.08 3.13
N ILE A 34 -0.59 -21.92 4.14
CA ILE A 34 -1.46 -20.75 4.32
C ILE A 34 -0.88 -19.86 5.41
N VAL A 35 -0.86 -18.55 5.17
CA VAL A 35 -0.42 -17.55 6.14
C VAL A 35 -1.51 -17.32 7.18
N ASP A 36 -1.17 -17.52 8.45
CA ASP A 36 -2.07 -17.44 9.61
C ASP A 36 -1.31 -16.81 10.78
N PHE A 37 -1.77 -15.63 11.21
CA PHE A 37 -1.16 -14.84 12.28
C PHE A 37 -2.25 -14.32 13.22
N GLU A 38 -1.84 -13.84 14.39
CA GLU A 38 -2.78 -13.27 15.36
C GLU A 38 -3.49 -12.04 14.76
N PRO A 39 -4.82 -11.92 14.91
CA PRO A 39 -5.53 -10.74 14.46
C PRO A 39 -5.00 -9.45 15.08
N PHE A 40 -5.23 -8.32 14.40
CA PHE A 40 -4.84 -6.99 14.85
C PHE A 40 -5.33 -6.69 16.28
N ASP A 41 -4.39 -6.45 17.21
CA ASP A 41 -4.68 -5.98 18.57
C ASP A 41 -4.94 -4.46 18.57
N VAL A 42 -6.19 -4.12 18.26
CA VAL A 42 -6.66 -2.73 18.18
C VAL A 42 -6.43 -1.98 19.49
N ALA A 43 -6.76 -2.61 20.62
CA ALA A 43 -6.66 -1.96 21.93
C ALA A 43 -5.20 -1.70 22.30
N GLY A 44 -4.33 -2.70 22.12
CA GLY A 44 -2.89 -2.55 22.33
C GLY A 44 -2.27 -1.46 21.45
N TYR A 45 -2.67 -1.40 20.18
CA TYR A 45 -2.21 -0.37 19.25
C TYR A 45 -2.59 1.05 19.70
N PHE A 46 -3.84 1.28 20.10
CA PHE A 46 -4.26 2.60 20.61
C PHE A 46 -3.55 2.96 21.91
N ASP A 47 -3.35 2.01 22.83
CA ASP A 47 -2.64 2.21 24.09
C ASP A 47 -1.16 2.57 23.84
N ASP A 48 -0.49 1.89 22.91
CA ASP A 48 0.89 2.18 22.53
C ASP A 48 1.03 3.56 21.91
N ILE A 49 0.16 3.93 20.97
CA ILE A 49 0.16 5.27 20.37
C ILE A 49 -0.13 6.35 21.42
N ALA A 50 -1.07 6.12 22.35
CA ALA A 50 -1.32 7.05 23.45
C ALA A 50 -0.09 7.22 24.35
N GLY A 51 0.62 6.12 24.66
CA GLY A 51 1.88 6.13 25.38
C GLY A 51 2.96 6.95 24.66
N MET A 52 3.11 6.76 23.35
CA MET A 52 4.06 7.50 22.52
C MET A 52 3.74 8.99 22.45
N ARG A 53 2.45 9.35 22.29
CA ARG A 53 1.99 10.75 22.33
C ARG A 53 2.35 11.42 23.66
N ALA A 54 2.18 10.72 24.77
CA ALA A 54 2.53 11.24 26.10
C ALA A 54 4.05 11.39 26.29
N GLN A 55 4.84 10.45 25.76
CA GLN A 55 6.30 10.46 25.87
C GLN A 55 6.96 11.50 24.95
N PHE A 56 6.38 11.78 23.78
CA PHE A 56 6.96 12.63 22.74
C PHE A 56 6.03 13.77 22.30
N PRO A 57 5.65 14.71 23.20
CA PRO A 57 4.64 15.74 22.91
C PRO A 57 5.06 16.78 21.86
N ALA A 58 6.34 16.81 21.47
CA ALA A 58 6.84 17.68 20.40
C ALA A 58 6.63 17.09 19.00
N ILE A 59 6.26 15.82 18.90
CA ILE A 59 5.99 15.12 17.65
C ILE A 59 4.49 14.87 17.58
N GLU A 60 3.87 15.35 16.53
CA GLU A 60 2.50 14.95 16.20
C GLU A 60 2.52 13.48 15.73
N ILE A 61 1.93 12.60 16.52
CA ILE A 61 1.85 11.16 16.27
C ILE A 61 0.39 10.82 15.98
N LEU A 62 0.12 10.19 14.85
CA LEU A 62 -1.21 9.86 14.36
C LEU A 62 -1.40 8.36 14.24
N THR A 63 -2.65 7.92 14.39
CA THR A 63 -3.04 6.53 14.14
C THR A 63 -3.31 6.31 12.65
N GLY A 64 -3.14 5.09 12.19
CA GLY A 64 -3.50 4.71 10.85
C GLY A 64 -3.61 3.20 10.69
N ALA A 65 -4.31 2.82 9.64
CA ALA A 65 -4.45 1.43 9.23
C ALA A 65 -4.12 1.31 7.74
N GLU A 66 -3.35 0.28 7.38
CA GLU A 66 -3.18 -0.15 6.01
C GLU A 66 -4.06 -1.37 5.75
N VAL A 67 -5.20 -1.14 5.10
CA VAL A 67 -6.21 -2.16 4.88
C VAL A 67 -5.89 -2.93 3.61
N GLY A 68 -5.61 -4.21 3.76
CA GLY A 68 -5.35 -5.11 2.67
C GLY A 68 -6.63 -5.57 1.98
N GLN A 69 -6.75 -5.30 0.68
CA GLN A 69 -7.85 -5.76 -0.17
C GLN A 69 -9.24 -5.38 0.38
N PRO A 70 -9.47 -4.09 0.72
CA PRO A 70 -10.69 -3.62 1.38
C PRO A 70 -11.99 -3.93 0.61
N HIS A 71 -11.91 -4.13 -0.71
CA HIS A 71 -13.04 -4.52 -1.55
C HIS A 71 -13.57 -5.95 -1.30
N LEU A 72 -12.78 -6.81 -0.66
CA LEU A 72 -13.15 -8.22 -0.42
C LEU A 72 -13.72 -8.46 0.97
N HIS A 73 -13.40 -7.58 1.93
CA HIS A 73 -13.42 -7.91 3.36
C HIS A 73 -14.00 -6.79 4.22
N GLU A 74 -14.85 -5.94 3.65
CA GLU A 74 -15.44 -4.78 4.34
C GLU A 74 -16.12 -5.16 5.67
N HIS A 75 -16.90 -6.25 5.68
CA HIS A 75 -17.62 -6.69 6.87
C HIS A 75 -16.71 -7.26 7.95
N GLU A 76 -15.68 -7.99 7.54
CA GLU A 76 -14.68 -8.57 8.44
C GLU A 76 -13.85 -7.46 9.10
N PHE A 77 -13.42 -6.45 8.35
CA PHE A 77 -12.68 -5.32 8.92
C PHE A 77 -13.53 -4.48 9.87
N ALA A 78 -14.79 -4.24 9.56
CA ALA A 78 -15.72 -3.55 10.45
C ALA A 78 -16.00 -4.30 11.76
N ALA A 79 -15.76 -5.62 11.80
CA ALA A 79 -15.85 -6.42 13.02
C ALA A 79 -14.57 -6.37 13.88
N ILE A 80 -13.44 -5.98 13.29
CA ILE A 80 -12.14 -5.87 13.97
C ILE A 80 -11.98 -4.46 14.53
N VAL A 81 -12.18 -3.43 13.71
CA VAL A 81 -11.88 -2.03 14.06
C VAL A 81 -12.87 -1.06 13.42
N ASP A 82 -13.26 -0.03 14.17
CA ASP A 82 -13.93 1.14 13.60
C ASP A 82 -12.88 2.02 12.92
N LEU A 83 -12.76 1.88 11.59
CA LEU A 83 -11.80 2.65 10.79
C LEU A 83 -12.03 4.16 10.87
N THR A 84 -13.18 4.64 11.35
CA THR A 84 -13.43 6.07 11.57
C THR A 84 -12.70 6.64 12.79
N GLU A 85 -12.13 5.77 13.64
CA GLU A 85 -11.27 6.16 14.77
C GLU A 85 -9.78 6.30 14.37
N MET A 86 -9.44 5.96 13.11
CA MET A 86 -8.08 6.11 12.58
C MET A 86 -7.87 7.50 11.96
N ASP A 87 -6.72 8.13 12.21
CA ASP A 87 -6.40 9.43 11.60
C ASP A 87 -6.09 9.29 10.08
N LEU A 88 -5.70 8.10 9.62
CA LEU A 88 -5.43 7.81 8.20
C LEU A 88 -5.75 6.34 7.86
N VAL A 89 -6.51 6.13 6.78
CA VAL A 89 -6.74 4.78 6.24
C VAL A 89 -6.15 4.66 4.84
N LEU A 90 -5.15 3.78 4.72
CA LEU A 90 -4.57 3.36 3.45
C LEU A 90 -5.30 2.13 2.92
N GLY A 91 -5.47 2.05 1.60
CA GLY A 91 -5.94 0.84 0.92
C GLY A 91 -4.81 0.26 0.08
N SER A 92 -4.52 -1.03 0.26
CA SER A 92 -3.44 -1.72 -0.43
C SER A 92 -3.88 -3.07 -1.00
N LEU A 93 -3.17 -3.55 -2.03
CA LEU A 93 -3.39 -4.89 -2.60
C LEU A 93 -2.14 -5.74 -2.37
N HIS A 94 -2.14 -6.56 -1.31
CA HIS A 94 -1.03 -7.45 -1.00
C HIS A 94 -1.16 -8.79 -1.72
N THR A 95 -2.39 -9.28 -1.90
CA THR A 95 -2.66 -10.59 -2.50
C THR A 95 -3.53 -10.50 -3.75
N VAL A 96 -3.27 -11.39 -4.70
CA VAL A 96 -3.92 -11.45 -6.02
C VAL A 96 -4.55 -12.82 -6.20
N GLN A 97 -5.79 -12.86 -6.65
CA GLN A 97 -6.45 -14.09 -7.07
C GLN A 97 -6.09 -14.39 -8.53
N LEU A 98 -5.34 -15.46 -8.77
CA LEU A 98 -4.96 -15.91 -10.11
C LEU A 98 -5.12 -17.43 -10.24
N ALA A 99 -5.84 -17.86 -11.28
CA ALA A 99 -6.06 -19.28 -11.59
C ALA A 99 -6.57 -20.13 -10.40
N GLY A 100 -7.45 -19.58 -9.57
CA GLY A 100 -8.01 -20.27 -8.41
C GLY A 100 -7.13 -20.26 -7.16
N VAL A 101 -5.97 -19.59 -7.20
CA VAL A 101 -5.09 -19.39 -6.04
C VAL A 101 -5.01 -17.92 -5.65
N ARG A 102 -5.08 -17.61 -4.36
CA ARG A 102 -4.78 -16.29 -3.79
C ARG A 102 -3.40 -16.33 -3.13
N ALA A 103 -2.50 -15.47 -3.57
CA ALA A 103 -1.13 -15.37 -3.03
C ALA A 103 -0.56 -13.97 -3.31
N GLU A 104 0.58 -13.65 -2.70
CA GLU A 104 1.32 -12.43 -3.04
C GLU A 104 1.94 -12.51 -4.44
N PRO A 105 2.16 -11.37 -5.12
CA PRO A 105 2.82 -11.32 -6.42
C PRO A 105 4.15 -12.10 -6.45
N ARG A 106 4.96 -12.02 -5.39
CA ARG A 106 6.24 -12.75 -5.27
C ARG A 106 6.07 -14.26 -5.46
N THR A 107 5.04 -14.85 -4.83
CA THR A 107 4.72 -16.27 -4.96
C THR A 107 4.23 -16.58 -6.38
N LEU A 108 3.31 -15.75 -6.89
CA LEU A 108 2.72 -15.95 -8.22
C LEU A 108 3.75 -15.84 -9.36
N TYR A 109 4.76 -14.98 -9.24
CA TYR A 109 5.83 -14.85 -10.24
C TYR A 109 6.68 -16.12 -10.43
N ARG A 110 6.65 -17.05 -9.47
CA ARG A 110 7.33 -18.35 -9.62
C ARG A 110 6.51 -19.38 -10.40
N GLU A 111 5.21 -19.12 -10.59
CA GLU A 111 4.25 -20.08 -11.16
C GLU A 111 3.65 -19.63 -12.48
N PHE A 112 3.54 -18.32 -12.69
CA PHE A 112 2.91 -17.70 -13.85
C PHE A 112 3.85 -16.74 -14.55
N SER A 113 3.54 -16.40 -15.81
CA SER A 113 4.34 -15.40 -16.53
C SER A 113 4.22 -14.02 -15.84
N PRO A 114 5.31 -13.25 -15.75
CA PRO A 114 5.28 -11.97 -15.04
C PRO A 114 4.26 -10.97 -15.57
N ASP A 115 4.07 -10.94 -16.88
CA ASP A 115 3.07 -10.08 -17.51
C ASP A 115 1.65 -10.44 -17.06
N VAL A 116 1.33 -11.73 -16.93
CA VAL A 116 0.01 -12.19 -16.48
C VAL A 116 -0.22 -11.83 -15.02
N VAL A 117 0.80 -11.99 -14.16
CA VAL A 117 0.70 -11.63 -12.74
C VAL A 117 0.49 -10.13 -12.58
N LEU A 118 1.27 -9.29 -13.27
CA LEU A 118 1.17 -7.84 -13.14
C LEU A 118 -0.13 -7.29 -13.73
N SER A 119 -0.55 -7.74 -14.92
CA SER A 119 -1.85 -7.33 -15.48
C SER A 119 -3.00 -7.76 -14.58
N CYS A 120 -2.94 -8.94 -13.97
CA CYS A 120 -3.96 -9.42 -13.04
C CYS A 120 -3.97 -8.61 -11.72
N TYR A 121 -2.80 -8.24 -11.22
CA TYR A 121 -2.64 -7.34 -10.08
C TYR A 121 -3.27 -5.98 -10.36
N LEU A 122 -2.94 -5.34 -11.49
CA LEU A 122 -3.47 -4.01 -11.83
C LEU A 122 -4.98 -4.03 -12.09
N GLN A 123 -5.51 -5.11 -12.66
CA GLN A 123 -6.94 -5.31 -12.79
C GLN A 123 -7.65 -5.38 -11.43
N GLN A 124 -7.13 -6.17 -10.49
CA GLN A 124 -7.71 -6.28 -9.15
C GLN A 124 -7.50 -5.02 -8.32
N LEU A 125 -6.42 -4.27 -8.58
CA LEU A 125 -6.19 -2.97 -7.96
C LEU A 125 -7.20 -1.93 -8.44
N ASP A 126 -7.51 -1.92 -9.74
CA ASP A 126 -8.55 -1.07 -10.31
C ASP A 126 -9.93 -1.43 -9.74
N GLU A 127 -10.27 -2.73 -9.68
CA GLU A 127 -11.50 -3.22 -9.03
C GLU A 127 -11.58 -2.80 -7.56
N MET A 128 -10.47 -2.88 -6.81
CA MET A 128 -10.40 -2.42 -5.43
C MET A 128 -10.70 -0.94 -5.30
N VAL A 129 -10.11 -0.13 -6.17
CA VAL A 129 -10.34 1.31 -6.21
C VAL A 129 -11.81 1.57 -6.58
N GLU A 130 -12.34 0.95 -7.63
CA GLU A 130 -13.72 1.18 -8.08
C GLU A 130 -14.76 0.80 -7.02
N SER A 131 -14.58 -0.32 -6.32
CA SER A 131 -15.64 -0.94 -5.51
C SER A 131 -15.56 -0.66 -4.01
N SER A 132 -14.43 -0.15 -3.49
CA SER A 132 -14.27 0.11 -2.06
C SER A 132 -14.21 1.59 -1.70
N SER A 133 -14.97 1.97 -0.67
CA SER A 133 -14.93 3.30 -0.05
C SER A 133 -14.24 3.32 1.32
N LEU A 134 -13.57 2.24 1.72
CA LEU A 134 -13.00 2.10 3.07
C LEU A 134 -11.71 2.87 3.30
N PHE A 135 -11.08 3.39 2.25
CA PHE A 135 -9.77 4.03 2.34
C PHE A 135 -9.74 5.37 1.62
N GLU A 136 -8.84 6.24 2.08
CA GLU A 136 -8.68 7.60 1.56
C GLU A 136 -7.44 7.76 0.67
N THR A 137 -6.42 6.91 0.90
CA THR A 137 -5.16 6.93 0.18
C THR A 137 -4.83 5.55 -0.38
N LEU A 138 -4.57 5.46 -1.69
CA LEU A 138 -4.09 4.23 -2.31
C LEU A 138 -2.59 4.06 -1.99
N ALA A 139 -2.23 3.02 -1.26
CA ALA A 139 -0.84 2.69 -0.94
C ALA A 139 -0.12 2.07 -2.14
N HIS A 140 1.20 2.30 -2.21
CA HIS A 140 2.18 1.64 -3.09
C HIS A 140 1.60 0.89 -4.31
N VAL A 141 1.09 1.65 -5.28
CA VAL A 141 0.54 1.12 -6.55
C VAL A 141 1.50 0.14 -7.26
N ASP A 142 2.80 0.24 -6.99
CA ASP A 142 3.87 -0.60 -7.53
C ASP A 142 4.20 -1.85 -6.67
N TYR A 143 3.37 -2.25 -5.70
CA TYR A 143 3.66 -3.38 -4.80
C TYR A 143 4.14 -4.63 -5.54
N ALA A 144 3.40 -5.07 -6.57
CA ALA A 144 3.80 -6.22 -7.38
C ALA A 144 5.17 -6.05 -8.05
N VAL A 145 5.49 -4.84 -8.51
CA VAL A 145 6.77 -4.51 -9.16
C VAL A 145 7.95 -4.71 -8.21
N ARG A 146 7.76 -4.59 -6.89
CA ARG A 146 8.83 -4.84 -5.89
C ARG A 146 9.44 -6.24 -6.01
N SER A 147 8.66 -7.20 -6.49
CA SER A 147 9.06 -8.60 -6.68
C SER A 147 9.21 -9.02 -8.14
N TRP A 148 9.21 -8.06 -9.07
CA TRP A 148 9.40 -8.33 -10.50
C TRP A 148 10.66 -9.20 -10.73
N PRO A 149 10.55 -10.35 -11.40
CA PRO A 149 11.65 -11.30 -11.52
C PRO A 149 12.63 -10.89 -12.62
N ALA A 150 13.40 -9.83 -12.37
CA ALA A 150 14.28 -9.22 -13.37
C ALA A 150 15.36 -10.18 -13.91
N ASP A 151 15.77 -11.18 -13.12
CA ASP A 151 16.75 -12.18 -13.52
C ASP A 151 16.24 -13.10 -14.65
N THR A 152 14.92 -13.28 -14.77
CA THR A 152 14.31 -14.15 -15.78
C THR A 152 13.50 -13.37 -16.83
N ALA A 153 12.89 -12.26 -16.45
CA ALA A 153 12.04 -11.43 -17.31
C ALA A 153 12.75 -10.20 -17.89
N GLY A 154 13.97 -9.89 -17.42
CA GLY A 154 14.64 -8.63 -17.72
C GLY A 154 14.15 -7.47 -16.86
N PRO A 155 14.76 -6.28 -17.00
CA PRO A 155 14.39 -5.12 -16.21
C PRO A 155 12.91 -4.76 -16.41
N PHE A 156 12.24 -4.34 -15.33
CA PHE A 156 10.86 -3.89 -15.40
C PHE A 156 10.75 -2.65 -16.30
N ASP A 157 9.87 -2.71 -17.29
CA ASP A 157 9.50 -1.59 -18.15
C ASP A 157 8.06 -1.16 -17.85
N PRO A 158 7.84 0.00 -17.19
CA PRO A 158 6.50 0.46 -16.87
C PRO A 158 5.67 0.75 -18.12
N TYR A 159 6.30 1.10 -19.25
CA TYR A 159 5.58 1.43 -20.49
C TYR A 159 4.88 0.21 -21.12
N ALA A 160 5.29 -1.01 -20.76
CA ALA A 160 4.60 -2.23 -21.18
C ALA A 160 3.22 -2.40 -20.53
N PHE A 161 2.95 -1.69 -19.42
CA PHE A 161 1.71 -1.76 -18.63
C PHE A 161 1.09 -0.37 -18.42
N GLU A 162 1.45 0.61 -19.26
CA GLU A 162 1.07 2.02 -19.08
C GLU A 162 -0.46 2.19 -19.05
N ASP A 163 -1.18 1.50 -19.94
CA ASP A 163 -2.63 1.61 -20.01
C ASP A 163 -3.31 1.09 -18.73
N GLU A 164 -2.83 -0.02 -18.16
CA GLU A 164 -3.34 -0.59 -16.93
C GLU A 164 -3.06 0.32 -15.72
N PHE A 165 -1.84 0.83 -15.57
CA PHE A 165 -1.52 1.79 -14.51
C PHE A 165 -2.37 3.07 -14.62
N ARG A 166 -2.47 3.62 -15.83
CA ARG A 166 -3.31 4.82 -16.08
C ARG A 166 -4.78 4.57 -15.82
N THR A 167 -5.27 3.35 -16.05
CA THR A 167 -6.64 2.98 -15.69
C THR A 167 -6.85 3.09 -14.19
N VAL A 168 -5.99 2.47 -13.37
CA VAL A 168 -6.04 2.59 -11.90
C VAL A 168 -5.99 4.06 -11.46
N PHE A 169 -5.07 4.84 -12.02
CA PHE A 169 -4.94 6.27 -11.70
C PHE A 169 -6.18 7.07 -12.05
N ARG A 170 -6.78 6.82 -13.23
CA ARG A 170 -7.99 7.51 -13.65
C ARG A 170 -9.17 7.17 -12.74
N THR A 171 -9.35 5.91 -12.39
CA THR A 171 -10.39 5.45 -11.46
C THR A 171 -10.21 6.10 -10.09
N LEU A 172 -8.97 6.13 -9.57
CA LEU A 172 -8.65 6.77 -8.29
C LEU A 172 -8.92 8.28 -8.33
N ALA A 173 -8.53 8.97 -9.41
CA ALA A 173 -8.73 10.42 -9.57
C ALA A 173 -10.21 10.79 -9.61
N GLN A 174 -11.07 9.96 -10.21
CA GLN A 174 -12.52 10.17 -10.26
C GLN A 174 -13.20 10.04 -8.89
N SER A 175 -12.61 9.26 -7.98
CA SER A 175 -13.13 9.06 -6.62
C SER A 175 -12.68 10.12 -5.60
N ASP A 176 -11.95 11.16 -6.05
CA ASP A 176 -11.39 12.20 -5.17
C ASP A 176 -10.64 11.58 -3.97
N ARG A 177 -9.74 10.64 -4.26
CA ARG A 177 -8.82 10.02 -3.28
C ARG A 177 -7.38 10.46 -3.53
N THR A 178 -6.52 10.12 -2.57
CA THR A 178 -5.10 10.46 -2.57
C THR A 178 -4.27 9.29 -3.08
N LEU A 179 -3.18 9.56 -3.79
CA LEU A 179 -2.17 8.55 -4.13
C LEU A 179 -1.00 8.61 -3.16
N GLU A 180 -0.53 7.47 -2.66
CA GLU A 180 0.74 7.41 -1.95
C GLU A 180 1.92 7.49 -2.92
N LEU A 181 2.85 8.41 -2.66
CA LEU A 181 4.22 8.37 -3.16
C LEU A 181 5.06 7.61 -2.15
N ASN A 182 5.08 6.28 -2.31
CA ASN A 182 5.81 5.39 -1.45
C ASN A 182 7.32 5.51 -1.70
N THR A 183 8.10 5.84 -0.67
CA THR A 183 9.52 6.16 -0.83
C THR A 183 10.44 4.96 -0.73
N HIS A 184 9.89 3.75 -0.51
CA HIS A 184 10.65 2.51 -0.67
C HIS A 184 11.19 2.34 -2.11
N ARG A 185 10.45 2.82 -3.13
CA ARG A 185 10.94 2.97 -4.51
C ARG A 185 10.36 4.22 -5.17
N LEU A 186 11.23 5.12 -5.61
CA LEU A 186 10.81 6.33 -6.33
C LEU A 186 10.78 6.09 -7.84
N TRP A 187 9.57 6.15 -8.40
CA TRP A 187 9.32 6.02 -9.82
C TRP A 187 8.76 7.33 -10.39
N PRO A 188 9.48 8.04 -11.27
CA PRO A 188 8.99 9.31 -11.81
C PRO A 188 7.76 9.15 -12.71
N TRP A 189 7.51 7.95 -13.24
CA TRP A 189 6.31 7.68 -14.04
C TRP A 189 5.03 7.66 -13.20
N ILE A 190 5.09 7.33 -11.89
CA ILE A 190 3.92 7.30 -11.00
C ILE A 190 3.28 8.69 -10.84
N PRO A 191 3.96 9.71 -10.25
CA PRO A 191 3.38 11.04 -10.10
C PRO A 191 3.11 11.72 -11.44
N ARG A 192 3.85 11.36 -12.49
CA ARG A 192 3.60 11.85 -13.86
C ARG A 192 2.24 11.37 -14.37
N TRP A 193 2.04 10.05 -14.46
CA TRP A 193 0.81 9.47 -14.99
C TRP A 193 -0.38 9.78 -14.08
N TRP A 194 -0.18 9.77 -12.76
CA TRP A 194 -1.18 10.24 -11.80
C TRP A 194 -1.65 11.66 -12.12
N ALA A 195 -0.74 12.61 -12.32
CA ALA A 195 -1.08 13.99 -12.67
C ALA A 195 -1.76 14.10 -14.05
N GLU A 196 -1.31 13.33 -15.04
CA GLU A 196 -1.87 13.32 -16.40
C GLU A 196 -3.29 12.74 -16.45
N GLU A 197 -3.62 11.77 -15.58
CA GLU A 197 -4.97 11.20 -15.44
C GLU A 197 -5.91 12.04 -14.55
N GLY A 198 -5.47 13.24 -14.14
CA GLY A 198 -6.28 14.19 -13.37
C GLY A 198 -6.17 14.04 -11.86
N GLY A 199 -5.20 13.27 -11.39
CA GLY A 199 -4.87 13.12 -9.98
C GLY A 199 -4.48 14.43 -9.31
N LYS A 200 -5.08 14.71 -8.15
CA LYS A 200 -4.96 16.01 -7.47
C LYS A 200 -4.17 15.96 -6.18
N ARG A 201 -4.10 14.79 -5.53
CA ARG A 201 -3.56 14.66 -4.17
C ARG A 201 -2.52 13.56 -4.08
N VAL A 202 -1.42 13.85 -3.40
CA VAL A 202 -0.40 12.87 -3.04
C VAL A 202 -0.05 12.94 -1.55
N ARG A 203 0.30 11.80 -0.97
CA ARG A 203 0.84 11.69 0.39
C ARG A 203 2.15 10.89 0.34
N PHE A 204 3.11 11.24 1.17
CA PHE A 204 4.37 10.49 1.25
C PHE A 204 4.27 9.42 2.34
N GLY A 205 4.73 8.21 2.03
CA GLY A 205 4.85 7.11 3.00
C GLY A 205 6.18 6.41 2.79
N SER A 206 6.90 6.09 3.86
CA SER A 206 8.19 5.38 3.77
C SER A 206 8.07 3.86 3.82
N ASP A 207 6.91 3.34 4.22
CA ASP A 207 6.69 1.88 4.40
C ASP A 207 7.76 1.25 5.32
N ALA A 208 8.13 2.03 6.34
CA ALA A 208 9.29 1.75 7.18
C ALA A 208 8.91 0.73 8.25
N HIS A 209 9.52 -0.45 8.17
CA HIS A 209 9.40 -1.51 9.17
C HIS A 209 10.52 -1.44 10.23
N THR A 210 11.44 -0.49 10.08
CA THR A 210 12.49 -0.21 11.07
C THR A 210 12.64 1.30 11.26
N PRO A 211 13.12 1.75 12.44
CA PRO A 211 13.37 3.17 12.67
C PRO A 211 14.40 3.79 11.71
N HIS A 212 15.29 3.00 11.12
CA HIS A 212 16.31 3.50 10.21
C HIS A 212 15.72 3.94 8.86
N ASP A 213 14.64 3.29 8.44
CA ASP A 213 14.00 3.53 7.15
C ASP A 213 12.93 4.63 7.22
N LEU A 214 12.66 5.15 8.44
CA LEU A 214 11.69 6.22 8.63
C LEU A 214 12.07 7.46 7.82
N ALA A 215 11.15 7.90 6.96
CA ALA A 215 11.34 9.01 6.05
C ALA A 215 12.53 8.87 5.08
N ALA A 216 13.00 7.64 4.83
CA ALA A 216 14.00 7.37 3.80
C ALA A 216 13.53 7.94 2.45
N HIS A 217 14.43 8.63 1.75
CA HIS A 217 14.20 9.23 0.42
C HIS A 217 13.11 10.33 0.34
N PHE A 218 12.73 10.94 1.47
CA PHE A 218 11.70 11.99 1.46
C PHE A 218 12.13 13.26 0.70
N TYR A 219 13.41 13.64 0.73
CA TYR A 219 13.88 14.82 0.00
C TYR A 219 13.71 14.63 -1.52
N GLU A 220 14.08 13.45 -2.01
CA GLU A 220 13.93 13.07 -3.41
C GLU A 220 12.45 12.95 -3.81
N ALA A 221 11.59 12.44 -2.91
CA ALA A 221 10.16 12.38 -3.13
C ALA A 221 9.53 13.78 -3.21
N VAL A 222 9.98 14.72 -2.37
CA VAL A 222 9.58 16.13 -2.42
C VAL A 222 9.97 16.77 -3.75
N ASP A 223 11.24 16.66 -4.15
CA ASP A 223 11.73 17.22 -5.42
C ASP A 223 10.93 16.65 -6.62
N MET A 224 10.62 15.35 -6.59
CA MET A 224 9.82 14.68 -7.60
C MET A 224 8.37 15.19 -7.61
N ALA A 225 7.73 15.33 -6.45
CA ALA A 225 6.36 15.83 -6.34
C ALA A 225 6.26 17.29 -6.84
N GLU A 226 7.20 18.15 -6.46
CA GLU A 226 7.27 19.54 -6.92
C GLU A 226 7.49 19.62 -8.44
N HIS A 227 8.35 18.77 -9.00
CA HIS A 227 8.59 18.69 -10.44
C HIS A 227 7.29 18.42 -11.22
N PHE A 228 6.43 17.54 -10.71
CA PHE A 228 5.12 17.25 -11.31
C PHE A 228 4.00 18.21 -10.86
N GLY A 229 4.34 19.28 -10.12
CA GLY A 229 3.44 20.38 -9.78
C GLY A 229 2.51 20.09 -8.61
N PHE A 230 2.87 19.15 -7.73
CA PHE A 230 2.24 19.00 -6.42
C PHE A 230 2.91 19.97 -5.43
N HIS A 231 2.11 20.55 -4.55
CA HIS A 231 2.57 21.51 -3.56
C HIS A 231 2.12 21.10 -2.15
N PRO A 232 2.86 21.50 -1.09
CA PRO A 232 2.46 21.25 0.28
C PRO A 232 1.03 21.72 0.56
N GLY A 233 0.32 20.95 1.39
CA GLY A 233 -0.92 21.41 1.99
C GLY A 233 -0.71 22.54 3.01
N THR A 234 -1.78 22.92 3.70
CA THR A 234 -1.78 24.05 4.63
C THR A 234 -1.21 23.72 5.99
N THR A 235 -1.37 22.47 6.43
CA THR A 235 -0.91 21.97 7.71
C THR A 235 0.05 20.78 7.53
N PRO A 236 0.96 20.54 8.48
CA PRO A 236 1.74 19.31 8.50
C PRO A 236 0.81 18.10 8.49
N GLY A 237 0.92 17.27 7.46
CA GLY A 237 0.08 16.07 7.32
C GLY A 237 -1.08 16.15 6.35
N ASP A 238 -1.37 17.34 5.82
CA ASP A 238 -2.23 17.45 4.66
C ASP A 238 -1.61 16.72 3.47
N ALA A 239 -2.46 16.09 2.65
CA ALA A 239 -2.05 15.65 1.33
C ALA A 239 -1.54 16.86 0.53
N TRP A 240 -0.44 16.67 -0.18
CA TRP A 240 0.05 17.62 -1.16
C TRP A 240 -0.94 17.68 -2.32
N HIS A 241 -1.16 18.87 -2.87
CA HIS A 241 -2.19 19.10 -3.87
C HIS A 241 -1.64 19.73 -5.15
N LYS A 242 -2.24 19.37 -6.27
CA LYS A 242 -2.04 19.99 -7.57
C LYS A 242 -3.22 20.94 -7.86
N ARG A 243 -2.90 22.16 -8.27
CA ARG A 243 -3.88 23.18 -8.66
C ARG A 243 -4.45 22.94 -10.05
#